data_AF-A0A2A4ALX0-F1
#
_entry.id   AF-A0A2A4ALX0-F1
#
_cell.length_a   1.000
_cell.length_b   1.000
_cell.length_c   1.000
_cell.angle_alpha   90.00
_cell.angle_beta   90.00
_cell.angle_gamma   90.00
#
_symmetry.space_group_name_H-M   'P 1'
#
loop_
_entity.id
_entity.type
_entity.pdbx_description
1 polymer ?
#
loop_
_entity_poly.entity_id
_entity_poly.type
_entity_poly.pdbx_seq_one_letter_code
_entity_poly.pdbx_strand_id
1 'polypeptide(L)'
;MPPVGDWADIFNSNFSLSKPSNTQNSRYFFIIPFHEFDQEMLDKWRHTREYYSHPIQLFIQTIDNYQMAPEVKALQLGAGIESLGFKVQEKKTSIKSADGKKAIQLFRRVEEPARKIFPHLFESWSTDANEVYQAMKHLNRELSDTGEIAKINYQSILVIQIWLAHELGASESSIKRHVEERMAQVPKYSKIEDPSMLDDNATTIMNDDSAR
;
A
#
# COMPACT_ATOMS: atom_id res chain seq x y z
N MET A 1 -20.52 43.05 21.71
CA MET A 1 -20.37 41.87 20.82
C MET A 1 -19.04 41.24 21.16
N PRO A 2 -18.95 39.90 21.34
CA PRO A 2 -17.64 39.28 21.51
C PRO A 2 -16.83 39.48 20.21
N PRO A 3 -15.50 39.64 20.28
CA PRO A 3 -14.67 39.71 19.09
C PRO A 3 -14.84 38.40 18.32
N VAL A 4 -15.33 38.50 17.08
CA VAL A 4 -15.29 37.39 16.13
C VAL A 4 -13.82 37.30 15.71
N GLY A 5 -13.06 36.42 16.37
CA GLY A 5 -11.70 36.12 15.95
C GLY A 5 -11.71 35.47 14.57
N ASP A 6 -10.64 35.67 13.80
CA ASP A 6 -10.47 34.99 12.52
C ASP A 6 -10.49 33.47 12.73
N TRP A 7 -11.18 32.76 11.84
CA TRP A 7 -11.26 31.30 11.88
C TRP A 7 -9.85 30.72 11.73
N ALA A 8 -9.40 29.98 12.73
CA ALA A 8 -8.17 29.21 12.64
C ALA A 8 -8.42 27.97 11.79
N ASP A 9 -7.70 27.85 10.68
CA ASP A 9 -7.79 26.70 9.79
C ASP A 9 -6.95 25.55 10.37
N ILE A 10 -7.59 24.72 11.20
CA ILE A 10 -6.95 23.63 11.98
C ILE A 10 -6.31 22.57 11.05
N PHE A 11 -6.80 22.47 9.81
CA PHE A 11 -6.31 21.53 8.80
C PHE A 11 -5.51 22.21 7.69
N ASN A 12 -4.93 23.39 7.93
CA ASN A 12 -4.10 24.02 6.92
C ASN A 12 -2.90 23.12 6.62
N SER A 13 -2.91 22.55 5.41
CA SER A 13 -2.03 21.49 4.90
C SER A 13 -0.62 22.00 4.58
N ASN A 14 -0.16 23.01 5.34
CA ASN A 14 1.21 23.50 5.37
C ASN A 14 2.14 22.64 6.24
N PHE A 15 1.74 21.40 6.56
CA PHE A 15 2.74 20.33 6.63
C PHE A 15 3.39 20.27 5.25
N SER A 16 4.48 21.02 5.07
CA SER A 16 5.37 20.84 3.94
C SER A 16 5.94 19.43 4.04
N LEU A 17 5.17 18.45 3.57
CA LEU A 17 5.71 17.34 2.80
C LEU A 17 6.44 18.05 1.67
N SER A 18 7.71 18.37 1.92
CA SER A 18 8.60 18.99 0.96
C SER A 18 8.27 18.37 -0.39
N LYS A 19 7.80 19.20 -1.35
CA LYS A 19 7.57 18.75 -2.73
C LYS A 19 8.74 17.83 -3.05
N PRO A 20 8.50 16.54 -3.41
CA PRO A 20 9.61 15.65 -3.66
C PRO A 20 10.53 16.37 -4.61
N SER A 21 11.80 16.49 -4.20
CA SER A 21 12.86 17.06 -5.01
C SER A 21 12.81 16.41 -6.39
N ASN A 22 13.34 17.10 -7.38
CA ASN A 22 13.22 16.82 -8.82
C ASN A 22 13.70 15.41 -9.28
N THR A 23 13.94 14.45 -8.40
CA THR A 23 14.03 13.01 -8.66
C THR A 23 12.64 12.41 -8.97
N GLN A 24 11.91 12.99 -9.91
CA GLN A 24 10.61 12.46 -10.35
C GLN A 24 10.70 11.19 -11.22
N ASN A 25 11.91 10.72 -11.57
CA ASN A 25 12.11 9.59 -12.49
C ASN A 25 12.09 8.21 -11.85
N SER A 26 12.06 8.08 -10.53
CA SER A 26 12.00 6.76 -9.87
C SER A 26 10.57 6.33 -9.52
N ARG A 27 9.54 7.09 -9.90
CA ARG A 27 8.16 6.83 -9.43
C ARG A 27 7.46 5.72 -10.22
N TYR A 28 7.93 5.44 -11.43
CA TYR A 28 7.47 4.34 -12.27
C TYR A 28 8.51 3.23 -12.24
N PHE A 29 8.59 2.51 -11.13
CA PHE A 29 9.35 1.25 -11.12
C PHE A 29 8.49 0.17 -11.75
N PHE A 30 8.71 -0.05 -13.04
CA PHE A 30 8.15 -1.20 -13.75
C PHE A 30 8.72 -2.46 -13.13
N ILE A 31 7.86 -3.39 -12.71
CA ILE A 31 8.32 -4.70 -12.22
C ILE A 31 8.92 -5.56 -13.34
N ILE A 32 8.71 -5.17 -14.60
CA ILE A 32 9.32 -5.79 -15.78
C ILE A 32 10.21 -4.74 -16.45
N PRO A 33 11.52 -5.00 -16.63
CA PRO A 33 12.37 -4.12 -17.41
C PRO A 33 11.83 -3.93 -18.82
N PHE A 34 11.88 -2.71 -19.35
CA PHE A 34 11.29 -2.40 -20.67
C PHE A 34 11.83 -3.31 -21.80
N HIS A 35 13.10 -3.72 -21.74
CA HIS A 35 13.70 -4.60 -22.72
C HIS A 35 13.19 -6.06 -22.66
N GLU A 36 12.54 -6.45 -21.57
CA GLU A 36 11.89 -7.76 -21.41
C GLU A 36 10.40 -7.70 -21.76
N PHE A 37 9.83 -6.49 -21.94
CA PHE A 37 8.42 -6.30 -22.26
C PHE A 37 8.19 -6.37 -23.77
N ASP A 38 7.77 -7.55 -24.23
CA ASP A 38 7.53 -7.82 -25.64
C ASP A 38 6.04 -7.72 -26.04
N GLN A 39 5.76 -8.04 -27.30
CA GLN A 39 4.39 -8.02 -27.84
C GLN A 39 3.48 -9.05 -27.16
N GLU A 40 4.01 -10.21 -26.77
CA GLU A 40 3.24 -11.25 -26.08
C GLU A 40 2.81 -10.78 -24.68
N MET A 41 3.72 -10.14 -23.93
CA MET A 41 3.40 -9.53 -22.64
C MET A 41 2.39 -8.38 -22.77
N LEU A 42 2.47 -7.58 -23.84
CA LEU A 42 1.50 -6.53 -24.11
C LEU A 42 0.10 -7.10 -24.38
N ASP A 43 0.02 -8.18 -25.16
CA ASP A 43 -1.23 -8.89 -25.40
C ASP A 43 -1.80 -9.49 -24.11
N LYS A 44 -0.97 -10.16 -23.31
CA LYS A 44 -1.36 -10.64 -21.97
C LYS A 44 -1.84 -9.49 -21.09
N TRP A 45 -1.15 -8.35 -21.09
CA TRP A 45 -1.55 -7.19 -20.30
C TRP A 45 -2.94 -6.67 -20.67
N ARG A 46 -3.28 -6.60 -21.97
CA ARG A 46 -4.62 -6.20 -22.40
C ARG A 46 -5.70 -7.12 -21.83
N HIS A 47 -5.53 -8.44 -21.98
CA HIS A 47 -6.48 -9.43 -21.47
C HIS A 47 -6.57 -9.41 -19.94
N THR A 48 -5.44 -9.29 -19.25
CA THR A 48 -5.36 -9.17 -17.79
C THR A 48 -6.08 -7.90 -17.32
N ARG A 49 -5.84 -6.76 -17.96
CA ARG A 49 -6.50 -5.50 -17.61
C ARG A 49 -8.00 -5.53 -17.84
N GLU A 50 -8.47 -6.23 -18.87
CA GLU A 50 -9.90 -6.39 -19.15
C GLU A 50 -10.56 -7.28 -18.07
N TYR A 51 -10.01 -8.48 -17.84
CA TYR A 51 -10.60 -9.45 -16.92
C TYR A 51 -10.54 -9.01 -15.44
N TYR A 52 -9.42 -8.39 -15.04
CA TYR A 52 -9.18 -7.90 -13.68
C TYR A 52 -9.36 -6.38 -13.57
N SER A 53 -10.20 -5.77 -14.42
CA SER A 53 -10.36 -4.32 -14.54
C SER A 53 -10.65 -3.61 -13.21
N HIS A 54 -11.60 -4.12 -12.43
CA HIS A 54 -11.97 -3.52 -11.15
C HIS A 54 -10.82 -3.50 -10.12
N PRO A 55 -10.19 -4.64 -9.75
CA PRO A 55 -9.08 -4.61 -8.80
C PRO A 55 -7.88 -3.82 -9.34
N ILE A 56 -7.55 -3.92 -10.63
CA ILE A 56 -6.45 -3.15 -11.23
C ILE A 56 -6.70 -1.64 -11.14
N GLN A 57 -7.93 -1.19 -11.37
CA GLN A 57 -8.28 0.23 -11.26
C GLN A 57 -8.11 0.74 -9.83
N LEU A 58 -8.50 -0.06 -8.82
CA LEU A 58 -8.27 0.28 -7.41
C LEU A 58 -6.78 0.41 -7.11
N PHE A 59 -5.95 -0.53 -7.59
CA PHE A 59 -4.50 -0.47 -7.37
C PHE A 59 -3.86 0.75 -8.01
N ILE A 60 -4.20 1.07 -9.27
CA ILE A 60 -3.65 2.24 -9.97
C ILE A 60 -3.98 3.51 -9.18
N GLN A 61 -5.25 3.71 -8.80
CA GLN A 61 -5.67 4.89 -8.06
C GLN A 61 -5.00 5.02 -6.69
N THR A 62 -4.79 3.88 -6.02
CA THR A 62 -4.21 3.84 -4.67
C THR A 62 -2.70 4.06 -4.69
N ILE A 63 -2.01 3.45 -5.65
CA ILE A 63 -0.55 3.52 -5.78
C ILE A 63 -0.12 4.90 -6.28
N ASP A 64 -0.86 5.47 -7.23
CA ASP A 64 -0.55 6.80 -7.79
C ASP A 64 -0.86 7.94 -6.81
N ASN A 65 -1.68 7.70 -5.78
CA ASN A 65 -2.02 8.71 -4.77
C ASN A 65 -1.06 8.68 -3.58
N TYR A 66 -0.04 9.55 -3.64
CA TYR A 66 0.98 9.68 -2.60
C TYR A 66 0.53 10.45 -1.36
N GLN A 67 -0.54 11.26 -1.45
CA GLN A 67 -1.06 12.04 -0.32
C GLN A 67 -2.05 11.26 0.55
N MET A 68 -2.39 10.03 0.14
CA MET A 68 -3.31 9.19 0.86
C MET A 68 -2.70 8.67 2.16
N ALA A 69 -3.38 8.91 3.28
CA ALA A 69 -3.02 8.38 4.59
C ALA A 69 -2.89 6.84 4.55
N PRO A 70 -1.95 6.24 5.29
CA PRO A 70 -1.72 4.79 5.29
C PRO A 70 -2.98 3.97 5.56
N GLU A 71 -3.87 4.43 6.43
CA GLU A 71 -5.11 3.79 6.81
C GLU A 71 -6.08 3.69 5.63
N VAL A 72 -6.27 4.80 4.91
CA VAL A 72 -7.12 4.85 3.71
C VAL A 72 -6.51 4.01 2.59
N LYS A 73 -5.18 4.05 2.47
CA LYS A 73 -4.42 3.22 1.51
C LYS A 73 -4.62 1.74 1.80
N ALA A 74 -4.57 1.33 3.07
CA ALA A 74 -4.79 -0.06 3.47
C ALA A 74 -6.22 -0.52 3.17
N LEU A 75 -7.22 0.34 3.37
CA LEU A 75 -8.60 0.03 3.00
C LEU A 75 -8.76 -0.21 1.50
N GLN A 76 -8.19 0.66 0.66
CA GLN A 76 -8.30 0.54 -0.80
C GLN A 76 -7.47 -0.63 -1.36
N LEU A 77 -6.22 -0.81 -0.89
CA LEU A 77 -5.40 -1.96 -1.25
C LEU A 77 -6.08 -3.26 -0.83
N GLY A 78 -6.61 -3.33 0.39
CA GLY A 78 -7.30 -4.52 0.90
C GLY A 78 -8.55 -4.88 0.09
N ALA A 79 -9.38 -3.90 -0.26
CA ALA A 79 -10.52 -4.11 -1.16
C ALA A 79 -10.10 -4.60 -2.55
N GLY A 80 -9.04 -4.01 -3.11
CA GLY A 80 -8.48 -4.45 -4.39
C GLY A 80 -7.92 -5.87 -4.33
N ILE A 81 -7.20 -6.24 -3.26
CA ILE A 81 -6.64 -7.58 -3.06
C ILE A 81 -7.75 -8.62 -2.86
N GLU A 82 -8.77 -8.30 -2.08
CA GLU A 82 -9.94 -9.17 -1.90
C GLU A 82 -10.63 -9.43 -3.24
N SER A 83 -10.88 -8.38 -4.02
CA SER A 83 -11.48 -8.47 -5.36
C SER A 83 -10.61 -9.26 -6.35
N LEU A 84 -9.29 -9.02 -6.34
CA LEU A 84 -8.35 -9.75 -7.16
C LEU A 84 -8.33 -11.24 -6.81
N GLY A 85 -8.23 -11.56 -5.52
CA GLY A 85 -8.24 -12.93 -5.03
C GLY A 85 -9.53 -13.66 -5.40
N PHE A 86 -10.68 -12.96 -5.35
CA PHE A 86 -11.95 -13.50 -5.83
C PHE A 86 -11.86 -13.88 -7.32
N LYS A 87 -11.38 -12.97 -8.18
CA LYS A 87 -11.24 -13.21 -9.63
C LYS A 87 -10.25 -14.34 -9.94
N VAL A 88 -9.15 -14.42 -9.21
CA VAL A 88 -8.19 -15.53 -9.33
C VAL A 88 -8.83 -16.86 -8.95
N GLN A 89 -9.63 -16.88 -7.88
CA GLN A 89 -10.37 -18.07 -7.45
C GLN A 89 -11.47 -18.46 -8.45
N GLU A 90 -12.22 -17.49 -8.96
CA GLU A 90 -13.27 -17.66 -9.97
C GLU A 90 -12.70 -18.31 -11.23
N LYS A 91 -11.58 -17.79 -11.77
CA LYS A 91 -10.89 -18.32 -12.96
C LYS A 91 -10.47 -19.79 -12.80
N LYS A 92 -10.15 -20.23 -11.57
CA LYS A 92 -9.75 -21.61 -11.26
C LYS A 92 -10.94 -22.53 -10.93
N THR A 93 -12.08 -21.99 -10.51
CA THR A 93 -13.23 -22.79 -10.08
C THR A 93 -14.56 -22.29 -10.63
N SER A 94 -15.32 -21.52 -9.84
CA SER A 94 -16.62 -20.97 -10.19
C SER A 94 -16.94 -19.78 -9.28
N ILE A 95 -17.86 -18.93 -9.73
CA ILE A 95 -18.34 -17.76 -8.97
C ILE A 95 -18.83 -18.17 -7.58
N LYS A 96 -19.68 -19.21 -7.50
CA LYS A 96 -20.23 -19.71 -6.22
C LYS A 96 -19.11 -20.19 -5.28
N SER A 97 -18.06 -20.80 -5.82
CA SER A 97 -16.92 -21.26 -5.02
C SER A 97 -16.04 -20.11 -4.54
N ALA A 98 -15.90 -19.05 -5.34
CA ALA A 98 -15.16 -17.85 -4.99
C ALA A 98 -15.90 -17.01 -3.93
N ASP A 99 -17.22 -16.87 -4.05
CA ASP A 99 -18.07 -16.10 -3.13
C ASP A 99 -18.08 -16.67 -1.70
N GLY A 100 -17.98 -18.00 -1.57
CA GLY A 100 -17.89 -18.65 -0.26
C GLY A 100 -16.53 -18.52 0.45
N LYS A 101 -15.55 -17.79 -0.11
CA LYS A 101 -14.23 -17.63 0.50
C LYS A 101 -14.19 -16.46 1.47
N LYS A 102 -13.47 -16.65 2.57
CA LYS A 102 -13.11 -15.56 3.49
C LYS A 102 -12.03 -14.68 2.87
N ALA A 103 -12.01 -13.39 3.22
CA ALA A 103 -11.00 -12.43 2.77
C ALA A 103 -9.57 -12.96 2.87
N ILE A 104 -9.16 -13.52 4.03
CA ILE A 104 -7.83 -14.13 4.21
C ILE A 104 -7.50 -15.21 3.19
N GLN A 105 -8.48 -16.01 2.75
CA GLN A 105 -8.25 -17.04 1.73
C GLN A 105 -8.01 -16.42 0.36
N LEU A 106 -8.67 -15.30 0.06
CA LEU A 106 -8.50 -14.53 -1.18
C LEU A 106 -7.14 -13.81 -1.19
N PHE A 107 -6.72 -13.24 -0.06
CA PHE A 107 -5.38 -12.65 0.11
C PHE A 107 -4.27 -13.68 -0.17
N ARG A 108 -4.40 -14.88 0.40
CA ARG A 108 -3.45 -15.99 0.13
C ARG A 108 -3.39 -16.40 -1.34
N ARG A 109 -4.46 -16.20 -2.13
CA ARG A 109 -4.40 -16.45 -3.59
C ARG A 109 -3.55 -15.43 -4.31
N VAL A 110 -3.61 -14.17 -3.88
CA VAL A 110 -2.80 -13.09 -4.47
C VAL A 110 -1.34 -13.22 -4.02
N GLU A 111 -1.11 -13.65 -2.78
CA GLU A 111 0.22 -13.89 -2.19
C GLU A 111 1.01 -15.00 -2.90
N GLU A 112 0.34 -16.00 -3.48
CA GLU A 112 0.95 -17.25 -3.96
C GLU A 112 2.26 -17.05 -4.74
N PRO A 113 2.32 -16.17 -5.78
CA PRO A 113 3.56 -15.98 -6.54
C PRO A 113 4.66 -15.33 -5.69
N ALA A 114 4.31 -14.37 -4.82
CA ALA A 114 5.25 -13.72 -3.92
C ALA A 114 5.80 -14.69 -2.87
N ARG A 115 4.96 -15.55 -2.29
CA ARG A 115 5.35 -16.59 -1.34
C ARG A 115 6.31 -17.60 -1.97
N LYS A 116 6.05 -18.00 -3.22
CA LYS A 116 6.89 -18.94 -3.96
C LYS A 116 8.30 -18.38 -4.19
N ILE A 117 8.41 -17.11 -4.57
CA ILE A 117 9.69 -16.48 -4.90
C ILE A 117 10.44 -16.02 -3.64
N PHE A 118 9.70 -15.55 -2.63
CA PHE A 118 10.23 -14.96 -1.40
C PHE A 118 9.55 -15.52 -0.13
N PRO A 119 9.83 -16.79 0.22
CA PRO A 119 9.17 -17.51 1.31
C PRO A 119 9.53 -17.04 2.72
N HIS A 120 10.42 -16.06 2.91
CA HIS A 120 10.64 -15.46 4.22
C HIS A 120 10.09 -14.04 4.30
N LEU A 121 10.12 -13.29 3.19
CA LEU A 121 9.68 -11.90 3.15
C LEU A 121 8.15 -11.75 3.30
N PHE A 122 7.39 -12.68 2.71
CA PHE A 122 5.92 -12.64 2.70
C PHE A 122 5.34 -13.82 3.50
N GLU A 123 5.86 -14.10 4.70
CA GLU A 123 5.38 -15.23 5.52
C GLU A 123 4.10 -14.96 6.25
N SER A 124 4.03 -13.80 6.88
CA SER A 124 2.85 -13.34 7.59
C SER A 124 1.99 -12.40 6.75
N TRP A 125 2.44 -12.01 5.56
CA TRP A 125 1.85 -10.88 4.80
C TRP A 125 0.34 -11.02 4.61
N SER A 126 -0.15 -12.18 4.15
CA SER A 126 -1.59 -12.32 3.92
C SER A 126 -2.42 -12.20 5.20
N THR A 127 -1.87 -12.61 6.35
CA THR A 127 -2.49 -12.43 7.67
C THR A 127 -2.46 -10.95 8.06
N ASP A 128 -1.28 -10.34 8.07
CA ASP A 128 -1.07 -8.96 8.52
C ASP A 128 -1.89 -7.97 7.68
N ALA A 129 -1.83 -8.09 6.35
CA ALA A 129 -2.57 -7.23 5.44
C ALA A 129 -4.09 -7.42 5.56
N ASN A 130 -4.56 -8.64 5.79
CA ASN A 130 -5.98 -8.90 6.03
C ASN A 130 -6.42 -8.33 7.39
N GLU A 131 -5.61 -8.43 8.43
CA GLU A 131 -5.94 -7.86 9.75
C GLU A 131 -6.08 -6.33 9.69
N VAL A 132 -5.11 -5.64 9.08
CA VAL A 132 -5.18 -4.19 8.87
C VAL A 132 -6.40 -3.82 8.02
N TYR A 133 -6.63 -4.49 6.89
CA TYR A 133 -7.80 -4.23 6.04
C TYR A 133 -9.10 -4.41 6.82
N GLN A 134 -9.21 -5.48 7.60
CA GLN A 134 -10.42 -5.74 8.37
C GLN A 134 -10.61 -4.78 9.53
N ALA A 135 -9.52 -4.28 10.14
CA ALA A 135 -9.59 -3.24 11.16
C ALA A 135 -10.11 -1.92 10.57
N MET A 136 -9.64 -1.56 9.38
CA MET A 136 -10.15 -0.41 8.63
C MET A 136 -11.61 -0.57 8.20
N LYS A 137 -12.03 -1.80 7.88
CA LYS A 137 -13.40 -2.11 7.46
C LYS A 137 -14.40 -2.20 8.61
N HIS A 138 -13.94 -2.56 9.81
CA HIS A 138 -14.78 -2.83 10.98
C HIS A 138 -14.32 -2.01 12.19
N LEU A 139 -15.07 -0.94 12.51
CA LEU A 139 -14.76 0.05 13.55
C LEU A 139 -14.58 -0.51 14.98
N ASN A 140 -14.91 -1.77 15.21
CA ASN A 140 -14.79 -2.42 16.52
C ASN A 140 -13.47 -3.20 16.71
N ARG A 141 -12.56 -3.14 15.73
CA ARG A 141 -11.26 -3.82 15.80
C ARG A 141 -10.15 -2.81 16.10
N GLU A 142 -9.15 -3.28 16.82
CA GLU A 142 -7.97 -2.49 17.11
C GLU A 142 -7.16 -2.25 15.84
N LEU A 143 -6.73 -1.01 15.65
CA LEU A 143 -5.95 -0.59 14.50
C LEU A 143 -4.47 -0.56 14.90
N SER A 144 -3.61 -1.11 14.06
CA SER A 144 -2.15 -1.03 14.26
C SER A 144 -1.66 0.41 14.15
N ASP A 145 -0.45 0.66 14.68
CA ASP A 145 0.23 1.94 14.50
C ASP A 145 0.40 2.30 13.01
N THR A 146 0.28 3.59 12.69
CA THR A 146 0.36 4.12 11.32
C THR A 146 1.65 3.71 10.60
N GLY A 147 2.78 3.61 11.30
CA GLY A 147 4.06 3.16 10.73
C GLY A 147 4.01 1.69 10.28
N GLU A 148 3.39 0.82 11.07
CA GLU A 148 3.22 -0.60 10.72
C GLU A 148 2.23 -0.76 9.55
N ILE A 149 1.13 0.02 9.54
CA ILE A 149 0.20 0.07 8.41
C ILE A 149 0.92 0.51 7.13
N ALA A 150 1.78 1.53 7.21
CA ALA A 150 2.56 2.00 6.06
C ALA A 150 3.52 0.91 5.52
N LYS A 151 4.17 0.17 6.42
CA LYS A 151 5.02 -0.97 6.06
C LYS A 151 4.22 -2.10 5.39
N ILE A 152 3.07 -2.47 5.94
CA ILE A 152 2.18 -3.49 5.37
C ILE A 152 1.64 -3.06 4.00
N ASN A 153 1.30 -1.78 3.83
CA ASN A 153 0.92 -1.21 2.54
C ASN A 153 2.06 -1.33 1.52
N TYR A 154 3.29 -1.02 1.93
CA TYR A 154 4.45 -1.16 1.06
C TYR A 154 4.64 -2.59 0.56
N GLN A 155 4.56 -3.57 1.48
CA GLN A 155 4.62 -4.98 1.12
C GLN A 155 3.45 -5.40 0.22
N SER A 156 2.25 -4.88 0.49
CA SER A 156 1.07 -5.16 -0.32
C SER A 156 1.22 -4.68 -1.76
N ILE A 157 1.83 -3.51 -1.96
CA ILE A 157 2.18 -3.02 -3.30
C ILE A 157 3.17 -3.97 -3.99
N LEU A 158 4.19 -4.46 -3.28
CA LEU A 158 5.12 -5.44 -3.85
C LEU A 158 4.41 -6.74 -4.23
N VAL A 159 3.53 -7.28 -3.39
CA VAL A 159 2.77 -8.50 -3.69
C VAL A 159 1.91 -8.30 -4.94
N ILE A 160 1.22 -7.17 -5.07
CA ILE A 160 0.41 -6.83 -6.25
C ILE A 160 1.30 -6.75 -7.50
N GLN A 161 2.44 -6.09 -7.41
CA GLN A 161 3.39 -5.99 -8.52
C GLN A 161 3.87 -7.39 -8.92
N ILE A 162 4.32 -8.22 -7.96
CA ILE A 162 4.81 -9.58 -8.21
C ILE A 162 3.73 -10.43 -8.87
N TRP A 163 2.49 -10.36 -8.37
CA TRP A 163 1.36 -11.07 -8.97
C TRP A 163 1.17 -10.67 -10.44
N LEU A 164 1.19 -9.36 -10.72
CA LEU A 164 1.04 -8.87 -12.09
C LEU A 164 2.19 -9.32 -13.00
N ALA A 165 3.43 -9.21 -12.54
CA ALA A 165 4.60 -9.66 -13.29
C ALA A 165 4.52 -11.15 -13.64
N HIS A 166 4.11 -11.96 -12.66
CA HIS A 166 3.89 -13.38 -12.85
C HIS A 166 2.79 -13.67 -13.88
N GLU A 167 1.65 -12.98 -13.82
CA GLU A 167 0.55 -13.15 -14.81
C GLU A 167 0.97 -12.74 -16.23
N LEU A 168 1.89 -11.77 -16.37
CA LEU A 168 2.45 -11.36 -17.65
C LEU A 168 3.54 -12.32 -18.17
N GLY A 169 4.02 -13.24 -17.33
CA GLY A 169 5.06 -14.21 -17.70
C GLY A 169 6.48 -13.71 -17.51
N ALA A 170 6.70 -12.72 -16.65
CA ALA A 170 8.05 -12.27 -16.29
C ALA A 170 8.85 -13.40 -15.64
N SER A 171 10.17 -13.41 -15.86
CA SER A 171 11.05 -14.40 -15.25
C SER A 171 11.18 -14.20 -13.74
N GLU A 172 11.37 -15.28 -12.98
CA GLU A 172 11.58 -15.20 -11.54
C GLU A 172 12.83 -14.37 -11.18
N SER A 173 13.87 -14.36 -12.02
CA SER A 173 15.08 -13.55 -11.80
C SER A 173 14.82 -12.05 -11.93
N SER A 174 13.98 -11.64 -12.88
CA SER A 174 13.58 -10.23 -13.04
C SER A 174 12.71 -9.75 -11.88
N ILE A 175 11.75 -10.58 -11.47
CA ILE A 175 10.94 -10.31 -10.27
C ILE A 175 11.84 -10.20 -9.04
N LYS A 176 12.82 -11.11 -8.89
CA LYS A 176 13.72 -11.10 -7.73
C LYS A 176 14.52 -9.81 -7.62
N ARG A 177 15.20 -9.47 -8.71
CA ARG A 177 16.01 -8.24 -8.85
C ARG A 177 15.20 -6.99 -8.52
N HIS A 178 13.99 -6.84 -9.07
CA HIS A 178 13.11 -5.69 -8.77
C HIS A 178 12.78 -5.59 -7.28
N VAL A 179 12.39 -6.70 -6.66
CA VAL A 179 12.01 -6.69 -5.23
C VAL A 179 13.22 -6.39 -4.36
N GLU A 180 14.40 -6.95 -4.66
CA GLU A 180 15.64 -6.66 -3.92
C GLU A 180 16.03 -5.18 -4.02
N GLU A 181 15.98 -4.59 -5.22
CA GLU A 181 16.22 -3.16 -5.44
C GLU A 181 15.22 -2.29 -4.66
N ARG A 182 13.94 -2.67 -4.67
CA ARG A 182 12.89 -1.98 -3.91
C ARG A 182 13.11 -2.10 -2.40
N MET A 183 13.54 -3.27 -1.92
CA MET A 183 13.82 -3.48 -0.50
C MET A 183 15.04 -2.69 -0.03
N ALA A 184 16.04 -2.49 -0.90
CA ALA A 184 17.19 -1.62 -0.61
C ALA A 184 16.81 -0.12 -0.53
N GLN A 185 15.72 0.27 -1.18
CA GLN A 185 15.21 1.64 -1.22
C GLN A 185 14.00 1.86 -0.31
N VAL A 186 13.72 0.95 0.63
CA VAL A 186 12.59 1.05 1.55
C VAL A 186 12.58 2.46 2.15
N PRO A 187 11.51 3.24 1.93
CA PRO A 187 11.36 4.51 2.62
C PRO A 187 11.51 4.22 4.11
N LYS A 188 12.36 4.95 4.81
CA LYS A 188 12.39 4.88 6.27
C LYS A 188 11.03 5.37 6.75
N TYR A 189 10.07 4.46 6.92
CA TYR A 189 8.74 4.72 7.48
C TYR A 189 8.80 5.07 8.98
N SER A 190 10.00 5.35 9.49
CA SER A 190 10.24 5.86 10.84
C SER A 190 10.21 7.38 10.79
N LYS A 191 9.30 7.95 11.59
CA LYS A 191 9.10 9.38 11.91
C LYS A 191 8.06 10.13 11.10
N ILE A 192 6.83 9.63 11.09
CA ILE A 192 5.74 10.56 11.42
C ILE A 192 5.43 10.23 12.87
N GLU A 193 5.95 11.04 13.80
CA GLU A 193 5.50 10.95 15.18
C GLU A 193 3.99 11.18 15.18
N ASP A 194 3.27 10.32 15.89
CA ASP A 194 1.86 10.56 16.18
C ASP A 194 1.73 11.99 16.71
N PRO A 195 0.85 12.84 16.16
CA PRO A 195 0.66 14.21 16.64
C PRO A 195 0.37 14.28 18.15
N SER A 196 -0.21 13.23 18.74
CA SER A 196 -0.43 13.13 20.20
C SER A 196 0.87 12.98 21.01
N MET A 197 1.99 12.65 20.36
CA MET A 197 3.33 12.57 20.94
C MET A 197 4.13 13.88 20.80
N LEU A 198 3.56 14.92 20.17
CA LEU A 198 4.21 16.22 19.98
C LEU A 198 4.09 17.16 21.20
N ASP A 199 3.41 16.73 22.27
CA ASP A 199 2.94 17.61 23.36
C ASP A 199 3.72 17.53 24.69
N ASP A 200 4.96 17.03 24.72
CA ASP A 200 5.75 16.99 25.97
C ASP A 200 6.91 17.98 26.06
N ASN A 201 7.30 18.65 24.97
CA ASN A 201 8.46 19.57 24.98
C ASN A 201 8.11 21.07 24.96
N ALA A 202 6.83 21.44 24.87
CA ALA A 202 6.43 22.85 24.83
C ALA A 202 6.37 23.54 26.22
N THR A 203 6.39 22.76 27.31
CA THR A 203 6.16 23.31 28.67
C THR A 203 7.43 23.78 29.38
N THR A 204 8.63 23.51 28.85
CA THR A 204 9.88 23.87 29.54
C THR A 204 10.46 25.24 29.15
N ILE A 205 10.00 25.87 28.05
CA ILE A 205 10.63 27.10 27.53
C ILE A 205 9.94 28.39 28.01
N MET A 206 8.77 28.33 28.66
CA MET A 206 8.03 29.54 29.08
C MET A 206 8.23 29.98 30.54
N ASN A 207 9.12 29.35 31.32
CA ASN A 207 9.28 29.67 32.76
C ASN A 207 10.60 30.35 33.16
N ASP A 208 11.44 30.80 32.22
CA ASP A 208 12.75 31.41 32.57
C ASP A 208 12.95 32.85 32.08
N ASP A 209 11.87 33.63 31.91
CA ASP A 209 11.95 35.04 31.52
C ASP A 209 11.07 35.98 32.39
N SER A 210 11.05 35.72 33.69
CA SER A 210 10.50 36.69 34.66
C SER A 210 11.19 36.61 36.02
N ALA A 211 12.45 37.05 36.08
CA ALA A 211 13.09 37.57 37.29
C ALA A 211 14.40 38.33 36.97
N ARG A 212 14.30 39.53 36.39
CA ARG A 212 15.27 40.62 36.59
C ARG A 212 14.55 41.95 36.66
#